data_AF-A0A8J3DHZ3-F1
#
_entry.id   AF-A0A8J3DHZ3-F1
#
_cell.length_a   1.000
_cell.length_b   1.000
_cell.length_c   1.000
_cell.angle_alpha   90.00
_cell.angle_beta   90.00
_cell.angle_gamma   90.00
#
_symmetry.space_group_name_H-M   'P 1'
#
loop_
_entity.id
_entity.type
_entity.pdbx_description
1 polymer ?
#
loop_
_entity_poly.entity_id
_entity_poly.type
_entity_poly.pdbx_seq_one_letter_code
_entity_poly.pdbx_strand_id
1 'polypeptide(L)'
;MAFLAAAYLGILVGCDQGEHSKHSENQKLVDEGLEALKYYDYNLAGNKLSKVQPNLDKGSDSWDRITFAAAIAAWHSSPPSAHNIELASSFFQQVIDHASDAQIIALAKISLGRIYEVSDYRTDEVDLPKAQSLYREVLSSESSNDLVSEATLRLAQTYVQTLTQEGLTRAISILGNHLESYPNSNWRSVVAQYLGDIYYERLNDPKNALNYYQIALEEGFANKTKEHIYIWRMAEFAKRSDQALLSTVYSTKLVEEYPRSQYGWFALNNIRRYNEANPDDSVPLPEMRNAFLEGVGQ
;
A
#
# COMPACT_ATOMS: atom_id res chain seq x y z
N MET A 1 2.37 -3.50 3.41
CA MET A 1 2.54 -3.91 4.81
C MET A 1 3.85 -4.65 5.08
N ALA A 2 4.17 -5.77 4.42
CA ALA A 2 5.40 -6.53 4.74
C ALA A 2 6.72 -5.71 4.69
N PHE A 3 6.86 -4.75 3.78
CA PHE A 3 8.06 -3.92 3.67
C PHE A 3 8.28 -2.97 4.86
N LEU A 4 7.21 -2.40 5.45
CA LEU A 4 7.33 -1.48 6.59
C LEU A 4 7.63 -2.24 7.88
N ALA A 5 7.03 -3.42 8.06
CA ALA A 5 7.30 -4.28 9.21
C ALA A 5 8.76 -4.78 9.22
N ALA A 6 9.31 -5.16 8.07
CA ALA A 6 10.67 -5.68 7.97
C ALA A 6 11.76 -4.62 8.28
N ALA A 7 11.52 -3.35 7.94
CA ALA A 7 12.47 -2.26 8.18
C ALA A 7 12.63 -1.92 9.69
N TYR A 8 11.59 -2.12 10.50
CA TYR A 8 11.58 -1.73 11.91
C TYR A 8 12.30 -2.74 12.84
N LEU A 9 12.55 -3.98 12.38
CA LEU A 9 13.07 -5.08 13.21
C LEU A 9 14.61 -5.19 13.30
N GLY A 10 15.36 -4.24 12.73
CA GLY A 10 16.80 -4.41 12.43
C GLY A 10 17.85 -4.03 13.50
N ILE A 11 17.49 -3.61 14.72
CA ILE A 11 18.49 -3.02 15.65
C ILE A 11 18.33 -3.56 17.07
N LEU A 12 18.98 -4.68 17.44
CA LEU A 12 19.29 -5.02 18.85
C LEU A 12 20.41 -6.07 18.95
N VAL A 13 21.61 -5.67 19.41
CA VAL A 13 22.62 -6.60 19.98
C VAL A 13 23.21 -5.95 21.23
N GLY A 14 22.72 -6.36 22.41
CA GLY A 14 23.27 -5.99 23.72
C GLY A 14 23.99 -7.19 24.36
N CYS A 15 25.17 -6.95 24.93
CA CYS A 15 26.00 -7.98 25.55
C CYS A 15 25.65 -8.16 27.04
N ASP A 16 25.20 -9.35 27.43
CA ASP A 16 25.18 -9.79 28.82
C ASP A 16 25.74 -11.23 28.91
N GLN A 17 26.63 -11.49 29.87
CA GLN A 17 27.40 -12.73 29.98
C GLN A 17 27.13 -13.45 31.32
N GLY A 18 26.17 -14.37 31.34
CA GLY A 18 25.87 -15.17 32.55
C GLY A 18 24.98 -16.41 32.36
N GLU A 19 24.01 -16.39 31.45
CA GLU A 19 23.06 -17.50 31.19
C GLU A 19 23.17 -18.05 29.75
N HIS A 20 24.40 -18.35 29.33
CA HIS A 20 24.76 -18.41 27.91
C HIS A 20 24.13 -19.50 27.04
N SER A 21 23.70 -20.66 27.56
CA SER A 21 23.27 -21.75 26.68
C SER A 21 21.84 -21.60 26.18
N LYS A 22 20.86 -21.35 27.05
CA LYS A 22 19.44 -21.20 26.65
C LYS A 22 19.17 -19.89 25.93
N HIS A 23 19.80 -18.80 26.34
CA HIS A 23 19.69 -17.54 25.62
C HIS A 23 20.22 -17.65 24.19
N SER A 24 21.28 -18.45 23.96
CA SER A 24 21.81 -18.66 22.61
C SER A 24 20.83 -19.40 21.67
N GLU A 25 20.05 -20.35 22.20
CA GLU A 25 19.08 -21.11 21.40
C GLU A 25 17.85 -20.28 21.04
N ASN A 26 17.29 -19.54 22.00
CA ASN A 26 16.15 -18.65 21.74
C ASN A 26 16.53 -17.53 20.77
N GLN A 27 17.71 -16.93 20.93
CA GLN A 27 18.18 -15.89 20.00
C GLN A 27 18.33 -16.44 18.58
N LYS A 28 18.90 -17.65 18.43
CA LYS A 28 19.01 -18.29 17.13
C LYS A 28 17.64 -18.50 16.47
N LEU A 29 16.63 -18.94 17.23
CA LEU A 29 15.27 -19.09 16.70
C LEU A 29 14.66 -17.75 16.29
N VAL A 30 14.89 -16.68 17.07
CA VAL A 30 14.47 -15.32 16.71
C VAL A 30 15.11 -14.89 15.39
N ASP A 31 16.44 -14.99 15.28
CA ASP A 31 17.17 -14.57 14.09
C ASP A 31 16.71 -15.33 12.84
N GLU A 32 16.60 -16.66 12.93
CA GLU A 32 16.09 -17.51 11.85
C GLU A 32 14.64 -17.16 11.47
N GLY A 33 13.79 -16.88 12.46
CA GLY A 33 12.39 -16.52 12.24
C GLY A 33 12.22 -15.16 11.57
N LEU A 34 12.99 -14.15 12.01
CA LEU A 34 12.98 -12.82 11.41
C LEU A 34 13.58 -12.82 10.00
N GLU A 35 14.63 -13.61 9.77
CA GLU A 35 15.21 -13.75 8.43
C GLU A 35 14.24 -14.45 7.47
N ALA A 36 13.56 -15.51 7.92
CA ALA A 36 12.52 -16.18 7.13
C ALA A 36 11.40 -15.19 6.74
N LEU A 37 11.00 -14.31 7.66
CA LEU A 37 9.98 -13.29 7.38
C LEU A 37 10.41 -12.31 6.27
N LYS A 38 11.69 -11.92 6.21
CA LYS A 38 12.23 -11.06 5.15
C LYS A 38 12.15 -11.70 3.75
N TYR A 39 12.28 -13.03 3.68
CA TYR A 39 12.15 -13.79 2.44
C TYR A 39 10.73 -14.33 2.20
N TYR A 40 9.74 -13.86 2.97
CA TYR A 40 8.34 -14.27 2.86
C TYR A 40 8.08 -15.76 3.12
N ASP A 41 8.98 -16.45 3.85
CA ASP A 41 8.72 -17.80 4.36
C ASP A 41 7.97 -17.72 5.69
N TYR A 42 6.69 -17.38 5.59
CA TYR A 42 5.81 -17.15 6.74
C TYR A 42 5.60 -18.41 7.59
N ASN A 43 5.66 -19.60 6.97
CA ASN A 43 5.50 -20.87 7.70
C ASN A 43 6.72 -21.13 8.60
N LEU A 44 7.93 -20.95 8.08
CA LEU A 44 9.15 -21.08 8.88
C LEU A 44 9.21 -20.00 9.95
N ALA A 45 8.93 -18.74 9.60
CA ALA A 45 8.90 -17.63 10.54
C ALA A 45 7.94 -17.91 11.72
N GLY A 46 6.70 -18.30 11.43
CA GLY A 46 5.69 -18.59 12.45
C GLY A 46 6.10 -19.74 13.38
N ASN A 47 6.66 -20.82 12.83
CA ASN A 47 7.14 -21.97 13.62
C ASN A 47 8.28 -21.56 14.58
N LYS A 48 9.22 -20.73 14.12
CA LYS A 48 10.37 -20.30 14.93
C LYS A 48 9.95 -19.31 16.01
N LEU A 49 9.21 -18.26 15.63
CA LEU A 49 8.84 -17.16 16.53
C LEU A 49 7.84 -17.60 17.61
N SER A 50 6.86 -18.46 17.28
CA SER A 50 5.88 -18.96 18.25
C SER A 50 6.47 -19.83 19.36
N LYS A 51 7.66 -20.42 19.16
CA LYS A 51 8.39 -21.17 20.19
C LYS A 51 9.08 -20.27 21.20
N VAL A 52 9.50 -19.08 20.75
CA VAL A 52 10.24 -18.13 21.60
C VAL A 52 9.28 -17.23 22.36
N GLN A 53 8.20 -16.77 21.71
CA GLN A 53 7.28 -15.77 22.26
C GLN A 53 6.77 -16.05 23.69
N PRO A 54 6.41 -17.29 24.08
CA PRO A 54 5.93 -17.58 25.43
C PRO A 54 7.00 -17.46 26.52
N ASN A 55 8.28 -17.43 26.15
CA ASN A 55 9.42 -17.33 27.07
C ASN A 55 9.93 -15.89 27.24
N LEU A 56 9.29 -14.91 26.59
CA LEU A 56 9.66 -13.50 26.71
C LEU A 56 8.73 -12.79 27.70
N ASP A 57 9.27 -11.80 28.40
CA ASP A 57 8.49 -10.99 29.33
C ASP A 57 7.48 -10.13 28.57
N LYS A 58 6.18 -10.29 28.87
CA LYS A 58 5.10 -9.54 28.23
C LYS A 58 5.29 -8.02 28.41
N GLY A 59 5.15 -7.28 27.31
CA GLY A 59 5.36 -5.83 27.27
C GLY A 59 6.81 -5.37 27.19
N SER A 60 7.78 -6.31 27.15
CA SER A 60 9.16 -5.97 26.77
C SER A 60 9.25 -5.68 25.26
N ASP A 61 10.19 -4.82 24.85
CA ASP A 61 10.39 -4.49 23.42
C ASP A 61 10.62 -5.75 22.55
N SER A 62 11.35 -6.74 23.08
CA SER A 62 11.53 -8.03 22.39
C SER A 62 10.22 -8.80 22.28
N TRP A 63 9.40 -8.87 23.34
CA TRP A 63 8.10 -9.54 23.27
C TRP A 63 7.15 -8.83 22.30
N ASP A 64 7.11 -7.49 22.30
CA ASP A 64 6.26 -6.67 21.42
C ASP A 64 6.57 -7.00 19.95
N ARG A 65 7.86 -6.91 19.57
CA ARG A 65 8.34 -7.16 18.20
C ARG A 65 8.12 -8.60 17.75
N ILE A 66 8.45 -9.57 18.61
CA ILE A 66 8.34 -10.99 18.26
C ILE A 66 6.87 -11.43 18.18
N THR A 67 6.01 -10.94 19.08
CA THR A 67 4.57 -11.23 19.02
C THR A 67 3.95 -10.61 17.77
N PHE A 68 4.30 -9.36 17.42
CA PHE A 68 3.85 -8.74 16.17
C PHE A 68 4.35 -9.50 14.93
N ALA A 69 5.63 -9.88 14.88
CA ALA A 69 6.19 -10.64 13.76
C ALA A 69 5.54 -12.03 13.62
N ALA A 70 5.26 -12.71 14.74
CA ALA A 70 4.53 -13.97 14.75
C ALA A 70 3.09 -13.80 14.24
N ALA A 71 2.42 -12.69 14.56
CA ALA A 71 1.09 -12.35 14.03
C ALA A 71 1.10 -12.20 12.51
N ILE A 72 2.08 -11.47 11.96
CA ILE A 72 2.26 -11.30 10.50
C ILE A 72 2.52 -12.66 9.83
N ALA A 73 3.37 -13.50 10.42
CA ALA A 73 3.67 -14.83 9.91
C ALA A 73 2.44 -15.75 9.90
N ALA A 74 1.64 -15.73 10.96
CA ALA A 74 0.37 -16.46 11.00
C ALA A 74 -0.57 -15.96 9.90
N TRP A 75 -0.79 -14.64 9.82
CA TRP A 75 -1.72 -14.04 8.87
C TRP A 75 -1.40 -14.38 7.40
N HIS A 76 -0.13 -14.31 7.02
CA HIS A 76 0.30 -14.55 5.63
C HIS A 76 0.79 -15.97 5.35
N SER A 77 0.56 -16.90 6.28
CA SER A 77 0.84 -18.32 6.07
C SER A 77 0.17 -18.87 4.80
N SER A 78 0.83 -19.82 4.14
CA SER A 78 0.34 -20.44 2.91
C SER A 78 0.30 -21.96 3.06
N PRO A 79 -0.86 -22.62 2.86
CA PRO A 79 -2.16 -22.01 2.53
C PRO A 79 -2.79 -21.22 3.70
N PRO A 80 -3.62 -20.19 3.42
CA PRO A 80 -4.37 -19.50 4.46
C PRO A 80 -5.37 -20.46 5.13
N SER A 81 -5.57 -20.30 6.44
CA SER A 81 -6.52 -21.10 7.21
C SER A 81 -7.19 -20.27 8.31
N ALA A 82 -8.44 -20.60 8.65
CA ALA A 82 -9.17 -19.93 9.74
C ALA A 82 -8.37 -19.91 11.06
N HIS A 83 -7.72 -21.02 11.39
CA HIS A 83 -6.86 -21.11 12.58
C HIS A 83 -5.74 -20.07 12.57
N ASN A 84 -5.08 -19.86 11.44
CA ASN A 84 -3.99 -18.89 11.33
C ASN A 84 -4.50 -17.45 11.38
N ILE A 85 -5.70 -17.15 10.86
CA ILE A 85 -6.35 -15.83 10.98
C ILE A 85 -6.74 -15.55 12.43
N GLU A 86 -7.32 -16.52 13.14
CA GLU A 86 -7.63 -16.41 14.57
C GLU A 86 -6.37 -16.19 15.41
N LEU A 87 -5.31 -16.95 15.12
CA LEU A 87 -4.03 -16.83 15.80
C LEU A 87 -3.38 -15.45 15.58
N ALA A 88 -3.38 -14.97 14.32
CA ALA A 88 -2.88 -13.64 13.99
C ALA A 88 -3.67 -12.55 14.73
N SER A 89 -5.00 -12.64 14.73
CA SER A 89 -5.89 -11.70 15.42
C SER A 89 -5.61 -11.68 16.93
N SER A 90 -5.42 -12.85 17.53
CA SER A 90 -5.08 -12.97 18.95
C SER A 90 -3.73 -12.32 19.26
N PHE A 91 -2.70 -12.54 18.43
CA PHE A 91 -1.39 -11.93 18.65
C PHE A 91 -1.41 -10.41 18.44
N PHE A 92 -2.09 -9.89 17.42
CA PHE A 92 -2.25 -8.45 17.28
C PHE A 92 -2.98 -7.83 18.47
N GLN A 93 -4.03 -8.47 18.97
CA GLN A 93 -4.74 -7.99 20.16
C GLN A 93 -3.83 -7.98 21.39
N GLN A 94 -3.02 -9.02 21.59
CA GLN A 94 -2.04 -9.06 22.68
C GLN A 94 -1.04 -7.90 22.58
N VAL A 95 -0.55 -7.59 21.38
CA VAL A 95 0.33 -6.43 21.15
C VAL A 95 -0.38 -5.12 21.50
N ILE A 96 -1.64 -4.95 21.09
CA ILE A 96 -2.44 -3.75 21.42
C ILE A 96 -2.61 -3.58 22.94
N ASP A 97 -2.81 -4.68 23.67
CA ASP A 97 -3.14 -4.66 25.09
C ASP A 97 -1.92 -4.52 26.00
N HIS A 98 -0.73 -4.92 25.53
CA HIS A 98 0.44 -5.08 26.39
C HIS A 98 1.70 -4.37 25.91
N ALA A 99 1.78 -3.98 24.64
CA ALA A 99 2.99 -3.33 24.14
C ALA A 99 3.20 -1.96 24.76
N SER A 100 4.47 -1.56 24.83
CA SER A 100 4.89 -0.25 25.34
C SER A 100 5.19 0.75 24.21
N ASP A 101 5.55 0.25 23.02
CA ASP A 101 5.86 1.06 21.85
C ASP A 101 4.57 1.47 21.10
N ALA A 102 4.28 2.78 21.09
CA ALA A 102 3.11 3.34 20.43
C ALA A 102 3.04 3.05 18.91
N GLN A 103 4.17 2.96 18.23
CA GLN A 103 4.21 2.64 16.80
C GLN A 103 3.88 1.17 16.55
N ILE A 104 4.38 0.26 17.38
CA ILE A 104 4.03 -1.16 17.30
C ILE A 104 2.54 -1.37 17.58
N ILE A 105 1.99 -0.67 18.59
CA ILE A 105 0.55 -0.67 18.85
C ILE A 105 -0.24 -0.19 17.63
N ALA A 106 0.17 0.91 17.01
CA ALA A 106 -0.50 1.45 15.83
C ALA A 106 -0.44 0.48 14.63
N LEU A 107 0.72 -0.14 14.38
CA LEU A 107 0.87 -1.19 13.36
C LEU A 107 -0.04 -2.40 13.64
N ALA A 108 -0.15 -2.82 14.90
CA ALA A 108 -1.05 -3.91 15.30
C ALA A 108 -2.51 -3.55 15.08
N LYS A 109 -2.93 -2.31 15.42
CA LYS A 109 -4.29 -1.82 15.14
C LYS A 109 -4.58 -1.76 13.65
N ILE A 110 -3.66 -1.27 12.82
CA ILE A 110 -3.82 -1.25 11.35
C ILE A 110 -3.96 -2.68 10.80
N SER A 111 -3.09 -3.59 11.24
CA SER A 111 -3.08 -4.98 10.76
C SER A 111 -4.34 -5.74 11.19
N LEU A 112 -4.75 -5.59 12.45
CA LEU A 112 -5.99 -6.19 12.96
C LEU A 112 -7.23 -5.57 12.29
N GLY A 113 -7.23 -4.25 12.07
CA GLY A 113 -8.27 -3.57 11.31
C GLY A 113 -8.38 -4.12 9.90
N ARG A 114 -7.26 -4.50 9.28
CA ARG A 114 -7.26 -5.10 7.94
C ARG A 114 -7.89 -6.49 7.92
N ILE A 115 -7.64 -7.32 8.93
CA ILE A 115 -8.30 -8.64 9.07
C ILE A 115 -9.83 -8.46 9.17
N TYR A 116 -10.31 -7.46 9.90
CA TYR A 116 -11.75 -7.17 9.95
C TYR A 116 -12.30 -6.55 8.66
N GLU A 117 -11.47 -5.83 7.90
CA GLU A 117 -11.86 -5.18 6.65
C GLU A 117 -12.00 -6.16 5.48
N VAL A 118 -11.21 -7.24 5.43
CA VAL A 118 -11.12 -8.12 4.26
C VAL A 118 -11.24 -9.59 4.65
N SER A 119 -12.07 -10.31 3.92
CA SER A 119 -12.16 -11.77 3.99
C SER A 119 -10.91 -12.39 3.36
N ASP A 120 -9.97 -12.81 4.20
CA ASP A 120 -8.75 -13.53 3.79
C ASP A 120 -8.98 -15.05 3.70
N TYR A 121 -10.04 -15.56 4.35
CA TYR A 121 -10.51 -16.93 4.26
C TYR A 121 -12.01 -17.01 3.97
N ARG A 122 -12.46 -18.09 3.30
CA ARG A 122 -13.82 -18.21 2.71
C ARG A 122 -14.97 -18.03 3.72
N THR A 123 -14.73 -18.29 5.01
CA THR A 123 -15.73 -18.19 6.07
C THR A 123 -15.58 -16.94 6.94
N ASP A 124 -14.60 -16.08 6.66
CA ASP A 124 -14.39 -14.87 7.45
C ASP A 124 -15.50 -13.87 7.18
N GLU A 125 -16.08 -13.33 8.25
CA GLU A 125 -17.06 -12.24 8.18
C GLU A 125 -16.34 -10.90 8.20
N VAL A 126 -16.69 -10.04 7.25
CA VAL A 126 -16.19 -8.65 7.20
C VAL A 126 -16.91 -7.82 8.26
N ASP A 127 -16.15 -7.18 9.16
CA ASP A 127 -16.62 -6.29 10.23
C ASP A 127 -16.05 -4.87 10.03
N LEU A 128 -16.65 -4.13 9.10
CA LEU A 128 -16.23 -2.76 8.79
C LEU A 128 -16.31 -1.83 10.01
N PRO A 129 -17.36 -1.85 10.86
CA PRO A 129 -17.39 -1.01 12.07
C PRO A 129 -16.18 -1.23 12.99
N LYS A 130 -15.77 -2.47 13.21
CA LYS A 130 -14.60 -2.77 14.05
C LYS A 130 -13.29 -2.34 13.41
N ALA A 131 -13.12 -2.56 12.10
CA ALA A 131 -11.99 -2.05 11.34
C ALA A 131 -11.88 -0.51 11.45
N GLN A 132 -13.01 0.19 11.27
CA GLN A 132 -13.09 1.65 11.37
C GLN A 132 -12.71 2.16 12.76
N SER A 133 -13.12 1.48 13.83
CA SER A 133 -12.73 1.84 15.21
C SER A 133 -11.22 1.81 15.37
N LEU A 134 -10.58 0.70 14.99
CA LEU A 134 -9.13 0.52 15.10
C LEU A 134 -8.36 1.57 14.30
N TYR A 135 -8.79 1.87 13.07
CA TYR A 135 -8.15 2.92 12.27
C TYR A 135 -8.30 4.30 12.91
N ARG A 136 -9.48 4.66 13.44
CA ARG A 136 -9.67 5.95 14.13
C ARG A 136 -8.82 6.07 15.39
N GLU A 137 -8.63 4.99 16.13
CA GLU A 137 -7.75 5.00 17.30
C GLU A 137 -6.31 5.34 16.93
N VAL A 138 -5.82 4.86 15.79
CA VAL A 138 -4.49 5.24 15.26
C VAL A 138 -4.46 6.73 14.90
N LEU A 139 -5.51 7.25 14.25
CA LEU A 139 -5.60 8.67 13.91
C LEU A 139 -5.62 9.60 15.14
N SER A 140 -6.09 9.12 16.29
CA SER A 140 -6.11 9.87 17.55
C SER A 140 -4.86 9.69 18.42
N SER A 141 -3.90 8.85 18.00
CA SER A 141 -2.69 8.53 18.76
C SER A 141 -1.48 9.37 18.37
N GLU A 142 -0.43 9.39 19.19
CA GLU A 142 0.87 10.02 18.90
C GLU A 142 1.73 9.19 17.92
N SER A 143 1.11 8.65 16.87
CA SER A 143 1.78 7.85 15.84
C SER A 143 2.54 8.70 14.83
N SER A 144 3.47 8.08 14.11
CA SER A 144 4.17 8.75 13.01
C SER A 144 3.22 9.14 11.88
N ASN A 145 3.58 10.19 11.13
CA ASN A 145 2.77 10.67 9.99
C ASN A 145 2.50 9.57 8.95
N ASP A 146 3.42 8.64 8.74
CA ASP A 146 3.25 7.54 7.79
C ASP A 146 2.18 6.54 8.26
N LEU A 147 2.16 6.19 9.55
CA LEU A 147 1.14 5.31 10.11
C LEU A 147 -0.24 5.97 10.12
N VAL A 148 -0.29 7.26 10.45
CA VAL A 148 -1.53 8.07 10.35
C VAL A 148 -2.03 8.11 8.90
N SER A 149 -1.13 8.25 7.92
CA SER A 149 -1.48 8.25 6.50
C SER A 149 -2.02 6.90 6.04
N GLU A 150 -1.37 5.79 6.43
CA GLU A 150 -1.86 4.45 6.13
C GLU A 150 -3.24 4.21 6.76
N ALA A 151 -3.41 4.51 8.06
CA ALA A 151 -4.69 4.36 8.75
C ALA A 151 -5.80 5.22 8.11
N THR A 152 -5.46 6.43 7.65
CA THR A 152 -6.40 7.32 6.94
C THR A 152 -6.88 6.69 5.63
N LEU A 153 -5.94 6.17 4.83
CA LEU A 153 -6.26 5.50 3.58
C LEU A 153 -7.16 4.27 3.81
N ARG A 154 -6.82 3.45 4.81
CA ARG A 154 -7.61 2.27 5.18
C ARG A 154 -9.00 2.63 5.68
N LEU A 155 -9.11 3.66 6.53
CA LEU A 155 -10.41 4.15 6.99
C LEU A 155 -11.28 4.58 5.81
N ALA A 156 -10.74 5.35 4.86
CA ALA A 156 -11.48 5.74 3.66
C ALA A 156 -11.89 4.53 2.81
N GLN A 157 -11.01 3.53 2.66
CA GLN A 157 -11.33 2.28 1.96
C GLN A 157 -12.57 1.60 2.53
N THR A 158 -12.71 1.50 3.86
CA THR A 158 -13.91 0.90 4.48
C THR A 158 -15.21 1.63 4.09
N TYR A 159 -15.17 2.95 3.89
CA TYR A 159 -16.34 3.71 3.46
C TYR A 159 -16.62 3.55 1.96
N VAL A 160 -15.59 3.39 1.13
CA VAL A 160 -15.79 3.08 -0.30
C VAL A 160 -16.43 1.70 -0.48
N GLN A 161 -16.08 0.73 0.36
CA GLN A 161 -16.62 -0.63 0.30
C GLN A 161 -18.13 -0.72 0.54
N THR A 162 -18.76 0.28 1.19
CA THR A 162 -20.22 0.30 1.36
C THR A 162 -20.96 0.53 0.04
N LEU A 163 -20.28 1.07 -0.98
CA LEU A 163 -20.83 1.44 -2.28
C LEU A 163 -22.03 2.40 -2.21
N THR A 164 -22.18 3.14 -1.11
CA THR A 164 -23.21 4.17 -0.95
C THR A 164 -22.65 5.55 -1.26
N GLN A 165 -23.52 6.47 -1.71
CA GLN A 165 -23.12 7.86 -1.97
C GLN A 165 -22.56 8.53 -0.71
N GLU A 166 -23.13 8.24 0.45
CA GLU A 166 -22.63 8.74 1.75
C GLU A 166 -21.23 8.23 2.04
N GLY A 167 -20.99 6.92 1.85
CA GLY A 167 -19.67 6.31 2.02
C GLY A 167 -18.62 6.93 1.09
N LEU A 168 -18.94 7.10 -0.18
CA LEU A 168 -18.05 7.76 -1.15
C LEU A 168 -17.74 9.22 -0.76
N THR A 169 -18.77 9.98 -0.36
CA THR A 169 -18.61 11.37 0.09
C THR A 169 -17.70 11.45 1.32
N ARG A 170 -17.89 10.53 2.29
CA ARG A 170 -17.08 10.46 3.50
C ARG A 170 -15.62 10.10 3.19
N ALA A 171 -15.40 9.11 2.32
CA ALA A 171 -14.06 8.70 1.89
C ALA A 171 -13.31 9.86 1.20
N ILE A 172 -13.98 10.56 0.28
CA ILE A 172 -13.41 11.72 -0.41
C ILE A 172 -13.03 12.82 0.57
N SER A 173 -13.91 13.15 1.52
CA SER A 173 -13.62 14.17 2.54
C SER A 173 -12.43 13.79 3.42
N ILE A 174 -12.34 12.52 3.86
CA ILE A 174 -11.23 12.03 4.68
C ILE A 174 -9.90 12.17 3.92
N LEU A 175 -9.84 11.69 2.68
CA LEU A 175 -8.62 11.68 1.89
C LEU A 175 -8.22 13.09 1.41
N GLY A 176 -9.19 13.93 1.04
CA GLY A 176 -8.96 15.32 0.65
C GLY A 176 -8.35 16.13 1.80
N ASN A 177 -8.97 16.07 2.99
CA ASN A 177 -8.44 16.73 4.19
C ASN A 177 -7.03 16.23 4.54
N HIS A 178 -6.74 14.96 4.30
CA HIS A 178 -5.41 14.40 4.52
C HIS A 178 -4.35 14.97 3.57
N LEU A 179 -4.66 15.08 2.26
CA LEU A 179 -3.75 15.70 1.30
C LEU A 179 -3.47 17.18 1.62
N GLU A 180 -4.44 17.89 2.19
CA GLU A 180 -4.27 19.28 2.65
C GLU A 180 -3.46 19.37 3.93
N SER A 181 -3.70 18.49 4.90
CA SER A 181 -3.07 18.52 6.23
C SER A 181 -1.63 18.00 6.21
N TYR A 182 -1.30 17.09 5.29
CA TYR A 182 0.00 16.43 5.19
C TYR A 182 0.61 16.58 3.78
N PRO A 183 0.94 17.80 3.34
CA PRO A 183 1.43 18.05 1.98
C PRO A 183 2.77 17.40 1.66
N ASN A 184 3.55 17.00 2.68
CA ASN A 184 4.85 16.34 2.51
C ASN A 184 4.84 14.86 2.95
N SER A 185 3.66 14.22 3.04
CA SER A 185 3.57 12.80 3.42
C SER A 185 4.16 11.90 2.33
N ASN A 186 4.93 10.88 2.71
CA ASN A 186 5.41 9.83 1.79
C ASN A 186 4.26 9.06 1.13
N TRP A 187 3.05 9.15 1.69
CA TRP A 187 1.83 8.52 1.18
C TRP A 187 1.03 9.41 0.25
N ARG A 188 1.45 10.66 0.02
CA ARG A 188 0.69 11.64 -0.76
C ARG A 188 0.33 11.12 -2.15
N SER A 189 1.27 10.51 -2.86
CA SER A 189 1.02 9.93 -4.18
C SER A 189 -0.01 8.79 -4.14
N VAL A 190 0.06 7.91 -3.14
CA VAL A 190 -0.88 6.79 -2.95
C VAL A 190 -2.28 7.31 -2.63
N VAL A 191 -2.40 8.28 -1.74
CA VAL A 191 -3.68 8.88 -1.34
C VAL A 191 -4.32 9.60 -2.52
N ALA A 192 -3.55 10.40 -3.26
CA ALA A 192 -4.03 11.10 -4.44
C ALA A 192 -4.47 10.10 -5.53
N GLN A 193 -3.67 9.07 -5.81
CA GLN A 193 -4.05 8.04 -6.76
C GLN A 193 -5.36 7.34 -6.37
N TYR A 194 -5.53 6.99 -5.08
CA TYR A 194 -6.74 6.34 -4.60
C TYR A 194 -7.98 7.25 -4.68
N LEU A 195 -7.84 8.55 -4.40
CA LEU A 195 -8.89 9.54 -4.67
C LEU A 195 -9.26 9.58 -6.17
N GLY A 196 -8.25 9.59 -7.04
CA GLY A 196 -8.45 9.53 -8.48
C GLY A 196 -9.25 8.30 -8.92
N ASP A 197 -8.93 7.13 -8.34
CA ASP A 197 -9.66 5.88 -8.59
C ASP A 197 -11.11 5.96 -8.11
N ILE A 198 -11.40 6.59 -6.96
CA ILE A 198 -12.78 6.81 -6.50
C ILE A 198 -13.56 7.66 -7.51
N TYR A 199 -13.03 8.80 -7.92
CA TYR A 199 -13.70 9.68 -8.88
C TYR A 199 -13.96 9.00 -10.23
N TYR A 200 -12.98 8.26 -10.74
CA TYR A 200 -13.12 7.57 -12.01
C TYR A 200 -14.06 6.36 -11.92
N GLU A 201 -13.77 5.42 -11.03
CA GLU A 201 -14.43 4.10 -11.01
C GLU A 201 -15.79 4.12 -10.33
N ARG A 202 -16.01 5.03 -9.37
CA ARG A 202 -17.24 5.09 -8.56
C ARG A 202 -18.16 6.23 -8.94
N LEU A 203 -17.59 7.37 -9.35
CA LEU A 203 -18.37 8.57 -9.68
C LEU A 203 -18.42 8.87 -11.19
N ASN A 204 -17.67 8.13 -12.02
CA ASN A 204 -17.55 8.36 -13.45
C ASN A 204 -17.18 9.82 -13.80
N ASP A 205 -16.33 10.43 -12.97
CA ASP A 205 -15.88 11.82 -13.08
C ASP A 205 -14.40 11.86 -13.50
N PRO A 206 -14.11 11.77 -14.82
CA PRO A 206 -12.74 11.75 -15.31
C PRO A 206 -11.99 13.06 -15.03
N LYS A 207 -12.70 14.19 -14.89
CA LYS A 207 -12.08 15.49 -14.68
C LYS A 207 -11.46 15.56 -13.29
N ASN A 208 -12.21 15.21 -12.26
CA ASN A 208 -11.66 15.17 -10.91
C ASN A 208 -10.64 14.03 -10.75
N ALA A 209 -10.87 12.88 -11.40
CA ALA A 209 -9.88 11.81 -11.41
C ALA A 209 -8.52 12.29 -11.95
N LEU A 210 -8.52 13.04 -13.06
CA LEU A 210 -7.31 13.59 -13.65
C LEU A 210 -6.55 14.50 -12.67
N ASN A 211 -7.25 15.40 -11.98
CA ASN A 211 -6.63 16.33 -11.03
C ASN A 211 -5.81 15.59 -9.96
N TYR A 212 -6.37 14.51 -9.40
CA TYR A 212 -5.65 13.74 -8.36
C TYR A 212 -4.55 12.85 -8.94
N TYR A 213 -4.71 12.32 -10.15
CA TYR A 213 -3.63 11.61 -10.83
C TYR A 213 -2.47 12.53 -11.19
N GLN A 214 -2.70 13.83 -11.44
CA GLN A 214 -1.64 14.82 -11.62
C GLN A 214 -0.81 15.00 -10.36
N ILE A 215 -1.45 15.11 -9.19
CA ILE A 215 -0.75 15.14 -7.90
C ILE A 215 0.08 13.86 -7.72
N ALA A 216 -0.50 12.68 -8.01
CA ALA A 216 0.23 11.42 -7.89
C ALA A 216 1.44 11.31 -8.85
N LEU A 217 1.35 11.89 -10.05
CA LEU A 217 2.44 11.96 -11.01
C LEU A 217 3.55 12.91 -10.54
N GLU A 218 3.20 14.08 -10.00
CA GLU A 218 4.14 15.07 -9.47
C GLU A 218 4.99 14.52 -8.32
N GLU A 219 4.37 13.76 -7.42
CA GLU A 219 5.04 13.08 -6.30
C GLU A 219 5.78 11.80 -6.72
N GLY A 220 5.48 11.28 -7.91
CA GLY A 220 5.89 9.97 -8.38
C GLY A 220 4.97 8.84 -7.89
N PHE A 221 4.50 8.02 -8.83
CA PHE A 221 3.62 6.90 -8.51
C PHE A 221 4.31 5.87 -7.61
N ALA A 222 3.57 5.36 -6.62
CA ALA A 222 4.06 4.35 -5.70
C ALA A 222 4.46 3.03 -6.39
N ASN A 223 3.78 2.67 -7.51
CA ASN A 223 4.14 1.51 -8.32
C ASN A 223 4.69 1.93 -9.68
N LYS A 224 6.01 2.18 -9.73
CA LYS A 224 6.73 2.57 -10.96
C LYS A 224 6.56 1.59 -12.12
N THR A 225 6.38 0.29 -11.84
CA THR A 225 6.18 -0.70 -12.92
C THR A 225 4.84 -0.52 -13.65
N LYS A 226 3.85 0.11 -13.01
CA LYS A 226 2.53 0.41 -13.56
C LYS A 226 2.39 1.86 -14.03
N GLU A 227 3.43 2.66 -13.96
CA GLU A 227 3.39 4.09 -14.29
C GLU A 227 2.86 4.37 -15.71
N HIS A 228 3.29 3.58 -16.70
CA HIS A 228 2.77 3.64 -18.07
C HIS A 228 1.25 3.46 -18.16
N ILE A 229 0.65 2.63 -17.29
CA ILE A 229 -0.82 2.43 -17.23
C ILE A 229 -1.50 3.69 -16.70
N TYR A 230 -0.91 4.33 -15.69
CA TYR A 230 -1.45 5.54 -15.08
C TYR A 230 -1.36 6.73 -16.04
N ILE A 231 -0.24 6.91 -16.75
CA ILE A 231 -0.10 7.96 -17.77
C ILE A 231 -1.11 7.76 -18.91
N TRP A 232 -1.32 6.51 -19.36
CA TRP A 232 -2.37 6.22 -20.33
C TRP A 232 -3.76 6.59 -19.82
N ARG A 233 -4.10 6.25 -18.55
CA ARG A 233 -5.36 6.65 -17.93
C ARG A 233 -5.52 8.17 -17.89
N MET A 234 -4.47 8.91 -17.56
CA MET A 234 -4.48 10.38 -17.56
C MET A 234 -4.77 10.95 -18.95
N ALA A 235 -4.19 10.37 -20.01
CA ALA A 235 -4.52 10.76 -21.38
C ALA A 235 -6.01 10.54 -21.69
N GLU A 236 -6.57 9.38 -21.31
CA GLU A 236 -7.98 9.07 -21.50
C GLU A 236 -8.90 9.98 -20.67
N PHE A 237 -8.53 10.29 -19.42
CA PHE A 237 -9.29 11.20 -18.57
C PHE A 237 -9.32 12.61 -19.14
N ALA A 238 -8.17 13.11 -19.62
CA ALA A 238 -8.08 14.40 -20.28
C ALA A 238 -8.96 14.44 -21.53
N LYS A 239 -8.94 13.40 -22.37
CA LYS A 239 -9.79 13.28 -23.56
C LYS A 239 -11.28 13.34 -23.20
N ARG A 240 -11.70 12.58 -22.19
CA ARG A 240 -13.10 12.52 -21.71
C ARG A 240 -13.55 13.78 -20.97
N SER A 241 -12.63 14.67 -20.64
CA SER A 241 -12.91 15.97 -19.99
C SER A 241 -12.74 17.13 -20.97
N ASP A 242 -12.77 16.86 -22.28
CA ASP A 242 -12.59 17.84 -23.36
C ASP A 242 -11.26 18.62 -23.30
N GLN A 243 -10.21 18.02 -22.72
CA GLN A 243 -8.86 18.59 -22.64
C GLN A 243 -7.94 17.92 -23.67
N ALA A 244 -8.23 18.13 -24.96
CA ALA A 244 -7.55 17.42 -26.07
C ALA A 244 -6.04 17.65 -26.11
N LEU A 245 -5.57 18.88 -25.88
CA LEU A 245 -4.13 19.17 -25.81
C LEU A 245 -3.46 18.42 -24.66
N LEU A 246 -4.05 18.43 -23.47
CA LEU A 246 -3.50 17.73 -22.30
C LEU A 246 -3.49 16.21 -22.51
N SER A 247 -4.53 15.67 -23.16
CA SER A 247 -4.56 14.26 -23.58
C SER A 247 -3.40 13.92 -24.51
N THR A 248 -3.07 14.82 -25.42
CA THR A 248 -1.93 14.70 -26.34
C THR A 248 -0.61 14.77 -25.58
N VAL A 249 -0.46 15.68 -24.61
CA VAL A 249 0.73 15.78 -23.74
C VAL A 249 1.02 14.45 -23.02
N TYR A 250 0.03 13.85 -22.37
CA TYR A 250 0.23 12.55 -21.71
C TYR A 250 0.46 11.41 -22.69
N SER A 251 -0.15 11.47 -23.88
CA SER A 251 0.10 10.50 -24.95
C SER A 251 1.56 10.57 -25.43
N THR A 252 2.10 11.77 -25.62
CA THR A 252 3.51 12.00 -25.98
C THR A 252 4.44 11.46 -24.89
N LYS A 253 4.20 11.82 -23.63
CA LYS A 253 4.97 11.30 -22.48
C LYS A 253 5.00 9.77 -22.46
N LEU A 254 3.85 9.13 -22.70
CA LEU A 254 3.75 7.68 -22.72
C LEU A 254 4.62 7.04 -23.82
N VAL A 255 4.62 7.59 -25.03
CA VAL A 255 5.39 7.04 -26.15
C VAL A 255 6.89 7.26 -25.94
N GLU A 256 7.29 8.43 -25.43
CA GLU A 256 8.70 8.79 -25.25
C GLU A 256 9.35 8.05 -24.08
N GLU A 257 8.67 7.99 -22.92
CA GLU A 257 9.23 7.39 -21.71
C GLU A 257 8.96 5.89 -21.60
N TYR A 258 7.89 5.41 -22.24
CA TYR A 258 7.46 4.00 -22.18
C TYR A 258 7.20 3.43 -23.58
N PRO A 259 8.20 3.39 -24.48
CA PRO A 259 8.03 2.93 -25.86
C PRO A 259 7.59 1.47 -25.99
N ARG A 260 7.74 0.67 -24.92
CA ARG A 260 7.29 -0.74 -24.84
C ARG A 260 5.90 -0.89 -24.22
N SER A 261 5.23 0.20 -23.87
CA SER A 261 3.86 0.17 -23.35
C SER A 261 2.91 -0.40 -24.41
N GLN A 262 2.06 -1.34 -24.01
CA GLN A 262 0.98 -1.87 -24.86
C GLN A 262 -0.01 -0.78 -25.32
N TYR A 263 0.00 0.38 -24.66
CA TYR A 263 -0.86 1.52 -24.98
C TYR A 263 -0.23 2.52 -25.96
N GLY A 264 1.01 2.29 -26.42
CA GLY A 264 1.73 3.22 -27.30
C GLY A 264 1.02 3.51 -28.62
N TRP A 265 0.38 2.49 -29.22
CA TRP A 265 -0.40 2.68 -30.45
C TRP A 265 -1.60 3.62 -30.24
N PHE A 266 -2.32 3.48 -29.12
CA PHE A 266 -3.45 4.36 -28.78
C PHE A 266 -2.98 5.80 -28.58
N ALA A 267 -1.86 5.99 -27.89
CA ALA A 267 -1.26 7.31 -27.68
C ALA A 267 -0.87 7.98 -29.00
N LEU A 268 -0.20 7.28 -29.92
CA LEU A 268 0.15 7.83 -31.23
C LEU A 268 -1.07 8.23 -32.06
N ASN A 269 -2.11 7.39 -32.05
CA ASN A 269 -3.35 7.71 -32.73
C ASN A 269 -4.02 8.96 -32.14
N ASN A 270 -3.92 9.15 -30.83
CA ASN A 270 -4.43 10.34 -30.16
C ASN A 270 -3.67 11.61 -30.58
N ILE A 271 -2.34 11.55 -30.66
CA ILE A 271 -1.49 12.67 -31.13
C ILE A 271 -1.83 13.02 -32.59
N ARG A 272 -1.97 12.02 -33.48
CA ARG A 272 -2.33 12.25 -34.89
C ARG A 272 -3.68 12.96 -35.02
N ARG A 273 -4.70 12.48 -34.30
CA ARG A 273 -6.03 13.08 -34.32
C ARG A 273 -6.02 14.52 -33.83
N TYR A 274 -5.23 14.83 -32.80
CA TYR A 274 -5.07 16.20 -32.33
C TYR A 274 -4.46 17.09 -33.41
N ASN A 275 -3.37 16.64 -34.07
CA ASN A 275 -2.71 17.41 -35.13
C ASN A 275 -3.59 17.60 -36.37
N GLU A 276 -4.36 16.57 -36.75
CA GLU A 276 -5.33 16.66 -37.85
C GLU A 276 -6.42 17.70 -37.56
N ALA A 277 -6.88 17.78 -36.30
CA ALA A 277 -7.88 18.75 -35.87
C ALA A 277 -7.30 20.16 -35.63
N ASN A 278 -5.99 20.27 -35.35
CA ASN A 278 -5.31 21.51 -34.97
C ASN A 278 -3.96 21.64 -35.72
N PRO A 279 -3.98 21.86 -37.06
CA PRO A 279 -2.76 21.85 -37.85
C PRO A 279 -1.76 22.96 -37.47
N ASP A 280 -2.26 24.11 -37.02
CA ASP A 280 -1.43 25.25 -36.61
C ASP A 280 -0.74 25.04 -35.24
N ASP A 281 -1.27 24.14 -34.41
CA ASP A 281 -0.78 23.80 -33.06
C ASP A 281 -0.26 22.35 -33.00
N SER A 282 0.27 21.84 -34.12
CA SER A 282 0.67 20.44 -34.21
C SER A 282 1.76 20.07 -33.20
N VAL A 283 1.57 18.94 -32.52
CA VAL A 283 2.55 18.33 -31.62
C VAL A 283 3.44 17.38 -32.43
N PRO A 284 4.78 17.43 -32.32
CA PRO A 284 5.65 16.50 -33.03
C PRO A 284 5.26 15.04 -32.75
N LEU A 285 5.15 14.23 -33.79
CA LEU A 285 4.91 12.79 -33.64
C LEU A 285 6.21 12.13 -33.19
N PRO A 286 6.26 11.52 -31.98
CA PRO A 286 7.45 10.82 -31.55
C PRO A 286 7.74 9.65 -32.51
N GLU A 287 9.00 9.50 -32.90
CA GLU A 287 9.42 8.32 -33.65
C GLU A 287 9.23 7.08 -32.79
N MET A 288 8.46 6.11 -33.27
CA MET A 288 8.44 4.79 -32.64
C MET A 288 9.81 4.18 -32.84
N ARG A 289 10.63 4.21 -31.78
CA ARG A 289 11.78 3.32 -31.70
C ARG A 289 11.22 1.91 -31.76
N ASN A 290 11.44 1.23 -32.89
CA ASN A 290 11.07 -0.16 -33.06
C ASN A 290 11.94 -1.03 -32.15
N ALA A 291 11.67 -1.01 -30.84
CA ALA A 291 12.36 -1.82 -29.85
C ALA A 291 12.22 -3.33 -30.15
N PHE A 292 11.19 -3.70 -30.93
CA PHE A 292 10.99 -5.06 -31.43
C PHE A 292 11.97 -5.46 -32.55
N LEU A 293 12.47 -4.50 -33.34
CA LEU A 293 13.44 -4.79 -34.41
C LEU A 293 14.89 -4.72 -33.89
N GLU A 294 15.16 -3.89 -32.89
CA GLU A 294 16.51 -3.76 -32.32
C GLU A 294 16.87 -4.87 -31.32
N GLY A 295 15.88 -5.55 -30.72
CA GLY A 295 16.11 -6.57 -29.68
C GLY A 295 16.16 -8.03 -30.15
N VAL A 296 15.92 -8.32 -31.43
CA VAL A 296 15.94 -9.69 -32.00
C VAL A 296 17.26 -9.98 -32.74
N GLY A 297 18.20 -9.03 -32.75
CA GLY A 297 19.48 -9.13 -33.44
C GLY A 297 20.73 -9.29 -32.57
N GLN A 298 20.58 -9.55 -31.27
CA GLN A 298 21.69 -9.84 -30.33
C GLN A 298 21.40 -11.14 -29.57
#